data_AF-A0A2P8WJG4-F1
#
_entry.id   AF-A0A2P8WJG4-F1
#
_cell.length_a   1.000
_cell.length_b   1.000
_cell.length_c   1.000
_cell.angle_alpha   90.00
_cell.angle_beta   90.00
_cell.angle_gamma   90.00
#
_symmetry.space_group_name_H-M   'P 1'
#
loop_
_entity.id
_entity.type
_entity.pdbx_description
1 polymer ?
#
loop_
_entity_poly.entity_id
_entity_poly.type
_entity_poly.pdbx_seq_one_letter_code
_entity_poly.pdbx_strand_id
1 'polypeptide(L)'
;MANLNGAQDFSSQPVDLSKASPSQTSPIDDLEDLLSILPADLRQTLYNHPQLSNLIEVVLDLGRRPEARFPEGAEYLSQKTVTDADLQHCISKTGSFGEDNRAGIERTLHRISAIRNRSGEIIGLTCRVGRAVFGTIGMIYDLVETGRSLLMLGRPGVGKTTALREIARVLADDLQKRVVIIDTSNEIAGDGDIPHPAIGRARRMQVARPEQQHQVMIEAVENHMPEVIVIDEIGTELEALAARTIAERGVQLVGTAHGNRLENLIKNPTLSDLVGGIQSVTLGDDEARRRGSQKSVLERKAPPTFDIAVEMLERQRWIVHEDVSVTVDSMLRGRQPDLQVRTYDSRGKVSITREIPGGDGGGAIRPASPPPVSGWRSTGRMAPLPDMGAKARKRRARAVMDSDRRQFQHLLDRSMATLNPAPMAELGVSDPLSAKSGEEAATTLYAYGISRHQLEHVIDTLSMPVQLTKNLDSADAILALRSHVKNHSKLQSVAKNRQIPIHTVKSNSIPQITRAIQRLLDLDESAEAVNLDLFARSGGEDELEALEEARLAVEQIVIPKSQPVELLPRSARIRKMQHELAEHYRLKSLSCGEEPNRRLRIYPA
;
A
#
# COMPACT_ATOMS: atom_id res chain seq x y z
N MET A 1 44.95 16.01 37.78
CA MET A 1 45.05 14.55 37.57
C MET A 1 44.10 13.87 38.54
N ALA A 2 42.93 13.45 38.07
CA ALA A 2 42.09 12.45 38.73
C ALA A 2 41.13 11.92 37.65
N ASN A 3 41.28 10.64 37.31
CA ASN A 3 40.54 9.94 36.27
C ASN A 3 39.09 9.68 36.73
N LEU A 4 38.12 10.06 35.90
CA LEU A 4 36.72 9.63 36.00
C LEU A 4 36.40 8.81 34.74
N ASN A 5 36.73 7.52 34.77
CA ASN A 5 36.23 6.53 33.83
C ASN A 5 35.47 5.48 34.64
N GLY A 6 34.15 5.57 34.62
CA GLY A 6 33.23 4.57 35.16
C GLY A 6 32.14 4.32 34.13
N ALA A 7 32.49 3.67 33.02
CA ALA A 7 31.51 3.09 32.12
C ALA A 7 30.91 1.87 32.84
N GLN A 8 29.70 2.01 33.38
CA GLN A 8 28.91 0.87 33.83
C GLN A 8 28.24 0.23 32.63
N ASP A 9 28.68 -0.98 32.34
CA ASP A 9 28.14 -1.91 31.36
C ASP A 9 26.73 -2.32 31.80
N PHE A 10 25.69 -1.78 31.16
CA PHE A 10 24.30 -2.18 31.43
C PHE A 10 24.02 -3.51 30.72
N SER A 11 24.32 -4.61 31.42
CA SER A 11 23.82 -5.94 31.08
C SER A 11 22.29 -5.90 30.98
N SER A 12 21.74 -6.54 29.93
CA SER A 12 20.33 -6.83 29.72
C SER A 12 19.70 -7.55 30.92
N GLN A 13 19.19 -6.79 31.90
CA GLN A 13 18.40 -7.37 32.97
C GLN A 13 16.94 -7.52 32.49
N PRO A 14 16.37 -8.73 32.52
CA PRO A 14 14.94 -8.90 32.26
C PRO A 14 14.15 -8.20 33.37
N VAL A 15 13.42 -7.14 33.00
CA VAL A 15 12.45 -6.52 33.91
C VAL A 15 11.32 -7.52 34.15
N ASP A 16 11.12 -7.92 35.40
CA ASP A 16 10.08 -8.89 35.74
C ASP A 16 8.70 -8.21 35.79
N LEU A 17 8.03 -8.15 34.64
CA LEU A 17 6.66 -7.66 34.47
C LEU A 17 5.59 -8.60 35.07
N SER A 18 5.98 -9.59 35.87
CA SER A 18 5.11 -10.63 36.45
C SER A 18 4.03 -10.09 37.41
N LYS A 19 4.14 -8.84 37.87
CA LYS A 19 3.20 -8.22 38.82
C LYS A 19 2.04 -7.44 38.17
N ALA A 20 2.06 -7.25 36.85
CA ALA A 20 1.05 -6.47 36.14
C ALA A 20 0.45 -7.32 35.01
N SER A 21 -0.24 -8.39 35.39
CA SER A 21 -1.03 -9.16 34.42
C SER A 21 -2.47 -8.63 34.43
N PRO A 22 -3.01 -8.19 33.28
CA PRO A 22 -4.41 -7.83 33.19
C PRO A 22 -5.29 -9.01 33.61
N SER A 23 -6.46 -8.71 34.15
CA SER A 23 -7.46 -9.73 34.50
C SER A 23 -7.65 -10.68 33.31
N GLN A 24 -7.38 -11.98 33.51
CA GLN A 24 -7.57 -12.99 32.46
C GLN A 24 -9.08 -13.22 32.26
N THR A 25 -9.69 -12.45 31.37
CA THR A 25 -11.05 -12.72 30.90
C THR A 25 -11.03 -13.84 29.87
N SER A 26 -11.89 -14.84 30.07
CA SER A 26 -12.13 -15.89 29.09
C SER A 26 -12.59 -15.28 27.76
N PRO A 27 -12.24 -15.89 26.60
CA PRO A 27 -12.77 -15.46 25.31
C PRO A 27 -14.30 -15.43 25.38
N ILE A 28 -14.90 -14.32 24.92
CA ILE A 28 -16.34 -14.26 24.70
C ILE A 28 -16.61 -15.07 23.45
N ASP A 29 -17.32 -16.20 23.59
CA ASP A 29 -17.75 -17.03 22.47
C ASP A 29 -19.18 -16.64 22.10
N ASP A 30 -19.30 -15.72 21.15
CA ASP A 30 -20.53 -15.19 20.59
C ASP A 30 -20.88 -15.81 19.23
N LEU A 31 -20.12 -16.84 18.79
CA LEU A 31 -20.29 -17.45 17.47
C LEU A 31 -21.71 -17.98 17.22
N GLU A 32 -22.38 -18.44 18.27
CA GLU A 32 -23.77 -18.90 18.23
C GLU A 32 -24.71 -17.81 17.71
N ASP A 33 -24.49 -16.55 18.07
CA ASP A 33 -25.31 -15.42 17.64
C ASP A 33 -25.20 -15.23 16.12
N LEU A 34 -24.00 -15.34 15.54
CA LEU A 34 -23.83 -15.34 14.09
C LEU A 34 -24.49 -16.55 13.44
N LEU A 35 -24.25 -17.75 13.96
CA LEU A 35 -24.81 -18.97 13.38
C LEU A 35 -26.33 -18.95 13.38
N SER A 36 -26.95 -18.31 14.38
CA SER A 36 -28.40 -18.17 14.49
C SER A 36 -29.05 -17.41 13.34
N ILE A 37 -28.31 -16.55 12.62
CA ILE A 37 -28.82 -15.80 11.46
C ILE A 37 -28.87 -16.64 10.19
N LEU A 38 -28.06 -17.71 10.12
CA LEU A 38 -27.94 -18.55 8.94
C LEU A 38 -29.12 -19.53 8.82
N PRO A 39 -29.48 -19.97 7.60
CA PRO A 39 -30.47 -21.03 7.39
C PRO A 39 -30.08 -22.31 8.15
N ALA A 40 -31.09 -23.03 8.66
CA ALA A 40 -30.89 -24.18 9.54
C ALA A 40 -29.96 -25.26 8.95
N ASP A 41 -30.09 -25.54 7.65
CA ASP A 41 -29.25 -26.51 6.95
C ASP A 41 -27.76 -26.11 6.98
N LEU A 42 -27.45 -24.84 6.71
CA LEU A 42 -26.06 -24.34 6.69
C LEU A 42 -25.48 -24.30 8.09
N ARG A 43 -26.28 -23.86 9.06
CA ARG A 43 -25.91 -23.86 10.47
C ARG A 43 -25.57 -25.26 10.97
N GLN A 44 -26.36 -26.28 10.62
CA GLN A 44 -26.09 -27.66 11.01
C GLN A 44 -24.78 -28.20 10.40
N THR A 45 -24.51 -27.88 9.13
CA THR A 45 -23.23 -28.24 8.50
C THR A 45 -22.06 -27.60 9.24
N LEU A 46 -22.18 -26.33 9.63
CA LEU A 46 -21.15 -25.61 10.38
C LEU A 46 -20.92 -26.20 11.78
N TYR A 47 -21.96 -26.56 12.53
CA TYR A 47 -21.79 -27.22 13.84
C TYR A 47 -21.01 -28.53 13.76
N ASN A 48 -21.21 -29.28 12.70
CA ASN A 48 -20.52 -30.54 12.48
C ASN A 48 -19.10 -30.36 11.91
N HIS A 49 -18.70 -29.13 11.59
CA HIS A 49 -17.41 -28.85 10.97
C HIS A 49 -16.27 -28.90 12.00
N PRO A 50 -15.19 -29.67 11.76
CA PRO A 50 -14.10 -29.82 12.73
C PRO A 50 -13.33 -28.52 13.01
N GLN A 51 -13.38 -27.56 12.09
CA GLN A 51 -12.70 -26.27 12.20
C GLN A 51 -13.65 -25.10 12.54
N LEU A 52 -14.85 -25.36 13.09
CA LEU A 52 -15.83 -24.31 13.41
C LEU A 52 -15.21 -23.15 14.24
N SER A 53 -14.38 -23.46 15.22
CA SER A 53 -13.68 -22.46 16.06
C SER A 53 -12.81 -21.50 15.25
N ASN A 54 -12.36 -21.91 14.06
CA ASN A 54 -11.48 -21.16 13.16
C ASN A 54 -12.25 -20.51 12.00
N LEU A 55 -13.58 -20.58 11.98
CA LEU A 55 -14.40 -19.97 10.93
C LEU A 55 -14.09 -18.47 10.79
N ILE A 56 -13.76 -18.02 9.59
CA ILE A 56 -13.45 -16.61 9.29
C ILE A 56 -14.72 -15.90 8.83
N GLU A 57 -15.40 -16.46 7.84
CA GLU A 57 -16.63 -15.90 7.29
C GLU A 57 -17.46 -16.94 6.53
N VAL A 58 -18.74 -16.64 6.36
CA VAL A 58 -19.68 -17.39 5.52
C VAL A 58 -20.19 -16.48 4.41
N VAL A 59 -20.07 -16.93 3.16
CA VAL A 59 -20.46 -16.20 1.95
C VAL A 59 -21.71 -16.84 1.35
N LEU A 60 -22.71 -16.01 1.11
CA LEU A 60 -24.01 -16.38 0.54
C LEU A 60 -24.28 -15.50 -0.68
N ASP A 61 -24.14 -16.04 -1.89
CA ASP A 61 -24.43 -15.32 -3.13
C ASP A 61 -25.60 -15.98 -3.85
N LEU A 62 -26.61 -15.21 -4.25
CA LEU A 62 -27.79 -15.71 -4.97
C LEU A 62 -27.38 -16.54 -6.20
N GLY A 63 -27.87 -17.78 -6.28
CA GLY A 63 -27.56 -18.70 -7.38
C GLY A 63 -26.19 -19.39 -7.30
N ARG A 64 -25.40 -19.15 -6.25
CA ARG A 64 -24.12 -19.84 -5.99
C ARG A 64 -24.22 -20.76 -4.79
N ARG A 65 -23.27 -21.68 -4.64
CA ARG A 65 -23.21 -22.56 -3.46
C ARG A 65 -22.69 -21.76 -2.26
N PRO A 66 -23.29 -21.93 -1.07
CA PRO A 66 -22.84 -21.25 0.14
C PRO A 66 -21.44 -21.74 0.53
N GLU A 67 -20.56 -20.81 0.89
CA GLU A 67 -19.14 -21.06 1.15
C GLU A 67 -18.79 -20.62 2.57
N ALA A 68 -18.03 -21.45 3.29
CA ALA A 68 -17.38 -21.08 4.54
C ALA A 68 -15.89 -20.96 4.31
N ARG A 69 -15.27 -19.93 4.89
CA ARG A 69 -13.83 -19.68 4.78
C ARG A 69 -13.14 -19.92 6.11
N PHE A 70 -12.01 -20.62 6.04
CA PHE A 70 -11.13 -20.97 7.13
C PHE A 70 -9.70 -20.53 6.79
N PRO A 71 -8.75 -20.55 7.74
CA PRO A 71 -7.36 -20.15 7.48
C PRO A 71 -6.69 -20.96 6.36
N GLU A 72 -7.08 -22.23 6.19
CA GLU A 72 -6.48 -23.16 5.22
C GLU A 72 -7.17 -23.14 3.85
N GLY A 73 -8.34 -22.52 3.72
CA GLY A 73 -9.08 -22.46 2.47
C GLY A 73 -10.58 -22.24 2.64
N ALA A 74 -11.29 -22.34 1.53
CA ALA A 74 -12.74 -22.19 1.46
C ALA A 74 -13.41 -23.53 1.15
N GLU A 75 -14.55 -23.79 1.78
CA GLU A 75 -15.31 -25.03 1.64
C GLU A 75 -16.80 -24.73 1.40
N TYR A 76 -17.44 -25.52 0.53
CA TYR A 76 -18.87 -25.37 0.27
C TYR A 76 -19.70 -26.08 1.34
N LEU A 77 -20.62 -25.35 1.96
CA LEU A 77 -21.51 -25.86 3.02
C LEU A 77 -22.67 -26.70 2.48
N SER A 78 -22.98 -26.58 1.19
CA SER A 78 -24.08 -27.31 0.54
C SER A 78 -23.78 -27.53 -0.94
N GLN A 79 -24.47 -28.52 -1.53
CA GLN A 79 -24.55 -28.70 -2.99
C GLN A 79 -25.67 -27.85 -3.61
N LYS A 80 -26.67 -27.46 -2.80
CA LYS A 80 -27.73 -26.55 -3.24
C LYS A 80 -27.18 -25.13 -3.35
N THR A 81 -27.67 -24.39 -4.32
CA THR A 81 -27.38 -22.97 -4.46
C THR A 81 -28.23 -22.15 -3.49
N VAL A 82 -27.70 -21.01 -3.05
CA VAL A 82 -28.38 -20.03 -2.21
C VAL A 82 -29.55 -19.44 -2.98
N THR A 83 -30.71 -19.45 -2.33
CA THR A 83 -31.96 -18.90 -2.86
C THR A 83 -32.26 -17.53 -2.26
N ASP A 84 -33.19 -16.80 -2.86
CA ASP A 84 -33.68 -15.53 -2.28
C ASP A 84 -34.26 -15.75 -0.88
N ALA A 85 -34.96 -16.87 -0.64
CA ALA A 85 -35.49 -17.21 0.68
C ALA A 85 -34.39 -17.37 1.75
N ASP A 86 -33.23 -17.92 1.38
CA ASP A 86 -32.09 -18.04 2.29
C ASP A 86 -31.52 -16.68 2.67
N LEU A 87 -31.40 -15.76 1.70
CA LEU A 87 -30.95 -14.39 1.94
C LEU A 87 -31.96 -13.62 2.80
N GLN A 88 -33.26 -13.70 2.49
CA GLN A 88 -34.31 -13.06 3.29
C GLN A 88 -34.35 -13.60 4.72
N HIS A 89 -34.10 -14.89 4.92
CA HIS A 89 -33.96 -15.46 6.26
C HIS A 89 -32.86 -14.77 7.05
N CYS A 90 -31.67 -14.63 6.46
CA CYS A 90 -30.54 -13.95 7.10
C CYS A 90 -30.86 -12.47 7.38
N ILE A 91 -31.38 -11.75 6.39
CA ILE A 91 -31.71 -10.32 6.48
C ILE A 91 -32.72 -10.07 7.62
N SER A 92 -33.76 -10.89 7.71
CA SER A 92 -34.79 -10.76 8.75
C SER A 92 -34.25 -10.87 10.19
N LYS A 93 -33.08 -11.51 10.36
CA LYS A 93 -32.40 -11.70 11.64
C LYS A 93 -31.20 -10.78 11.88
N THR A 94 -30.74 -10.06 10.86
CA THR A 94 -29.48 -9.29 10.89
C THR A 94 -29.69 -7.79 11.19
N GLY A 95 -30.93 -7.35 11.42
CA GLY A 95 -31.24 -5.92 11.63
C GLY A 95 -31.16 -5.10 10.34
N SER A 96 -31.15 -3.77 10.46
CA SER A 96 -31.10 -2.86 9.31
C SER A 96 -29.66 -2.64 8.83
N PHE A 97 -29.46 -2.73 7.51
CA PHE A 97 -28.19 -2.35 6.87
C PHE A 97 -28.05 -0.82 6.79
N GLY A 98 -26.88 -0.31 7.16
CA GLY A 98 -26.53 1.10 7.07
C GLY A 98 -26.21 1.58 5.64
N GLU A 99 -25.84 2.86 5.51
CA GLU A 99 -25.48 3.49 4.23
C GLU A 99 -24.25 2.82 3.56
N ASP A 100 -23.39 2.18 4.35
CA ASP A 100 -22.19 1.47 3.89
C ASP A 100 -22.44 -0.01 3.52
N ASN A 101 -23.71 -0.43 3.47
CA ASN A 101 -24.15 -1.82 3.28
C ASN A 101 -23.67 -2.80 4.35
N ARG A 102 -23.37 -2.32 5.56
CA ARG A 102 -23.03 -3.17 6.69
C ARG A 102 -24.16 -3.21 7.72
N ALA A 103 -24.24 -4.35 8.37
CA ALA A 103 -25.00 -4.57 9.58
C ALA A 103 -24.13 -5.42 10.50
N GLY A 104 -24.40 -5.41 11.79
CA GLY A 104 -23.84 -6.39 12.70
C GLY A 104 -24.84 -6.78 13.75
N ILE A 105 -24.42 -7.71 14.60
CA ILE A 105 -25.28 -8.26 15.65
C ILE A 105 -24.91 -7.56 16.94
N GLU A 106 -25.91 -6.94 17.59
CA GLU A 106 -25.72 -6.22 18.84
C GLU A 106 -24.93 -7.05 19.85
N ARG A 107 -24.06 -6.40 20.64
CA ARG A 107 -23.19 -7.04 21.63
C ARG A 107 -22.14 -8.00 21.07
N THR A 108 -22.09 -8.23 19.75
CA THR A 108 -21.07 -9.05 19.08
C THR A 108 -20.09 -8.18 18.29
N LEU A 109 -19.05 -8.81 17.73
CA LEU A 109 -18.16 -8.17 16.75
C LEU A 109 -18.41 -8.68 15.33
N HIS A 110 -19.45 -9.49 15.16
CA HIS A 110 -19.77 -10.09 13.89
C HIS A 110 -20.34 -9.06 12.93
N ARG A 111 -19.95 -9.17 11.66
CA ARG A 111 -20.27 -8.18 10.63
C ARG A 111 -20.86 -8.86 9.42
N ILE A 112 -22.01 -8.35 8.98
CA ILE A 112 -22.72 -8.83 7.80
C ILE A 112 -22.68 -7.72 6.76
N SER A 113 -22.04 -7.99 5.63
CA SER A 113 -21.92 -7.05 4.52
C SER A 113 -22.81 -7.50 3.36
N ALA A 114 -23.70 -6.62 2.92
CA ALA A 114 -24.62 -6.90 1.82
C ALA A 114 -24.05 -6.48 0.46
N ILE A 115 -24.30 -7.30 -0.55
CA ILE A 115 -24.10 -6.97 -1.96
C ILE A 115 -25.46 -6.67 -2.56
N ARG A 116 -25.62 -5.49 -3.17
CA ARG A 116 -26.87 -5.07 -3.80
C ARG A 116 -26.76 -5.05 -5.33
N ASN A 117 -27.86 -5.38 -5.99
CA ASN A 117 -27.99 -5.20 -7.44
C ASN A 117 -28.35 -3.74 -7.78
N ARG A 118 -28.54 -3.44 -9.08
CA ARG A 118 -28.87 -2.08 -9.56
C ARG A 118 -30.25 -1.58 -9.10
N SER A 119 -31.18 -2.47 -8.76
CA SER A 119 -32.47 -2.13 -8.15
C SER A 119 -32.37 -1.88 -6.63
N GLY A 120 -31.20 -2.09 -6.02
CA GLY A 120 -30.98 -1.92 -4.58
C GLY A 120 -31.35 -3.16 -3.75
N GLU A 121 -31.73 -4.26 -4.38
CA GLU A 121 -32.07 -5.51 -3.68
C GLU A 121 -30.78 -6.24 -3.27
N ILE A 122 -30.79 -6.84 -2.07
CA ILE A 122 -29.65 -7.61 -1.57
C ILE A 122 -29.61 -8.95 -2.29
N ILE A 123 -28.52 -9.21 -3.01
CA ILE A 123 -28.28 -10.43 -3.79
C ILE A 123 -27.13 -11.27 -3.23
N GLY A 124 -26.47 -10.79 -2.18
CA GLY A 124 -25.45 -11.56 -1.48
C GLY A 124 -25.12 -11.01 -0.10
N LEU A 125 -24.58 -11.87 0.76
CA LEU A 125 -24.17 -11.56 2.12
C LEU A 125 -22.79 -12.16 2.41
N THR A 126 -21.93 -11.39 3.06
CA THR A 126 -20.70 -11.87 3.67
C THR A 126 -20.83 -11.73 5.18
N CYS A 127 -20.94 -12.85 5.89
CA CYS A 127 -21.10 -12.94 7.34
C CYS A 127 -19.73 -13.24 7.98
N ARG A 128 -19.03 -12.20 8.45
CA ARG A 128 -17.70 -12.30 9.02
C ARG A 128 -17.74 -12.48 10.53
N VAL A 129 -16.98 -13.47 11.02
CA VAL A 129 -16.83 -13.76 12.44
C VAL A 129 -15.85 -12.77 13.07
N GLY A 130 -16.37 -11.76 13.76
CA GLY A 130 -15.58 -10.97 14.70
C GLY A 130 -15.23 -11.75 15.96
N ARG A 131 -14.04 -11.51 16.52
CA ARG A 131 -13.59 -12.11 17.78
C ARG A 131 -12.93 -11.06 18.66
N ALA A 132 -13.11 -11.18 19.97
CA ALA A 132 -12.36 -10.40 20.95
C ALA A 132 -11.13 -11.21 21.39
N VAL A 133 -9.95 -10.61 21.23
CA VAL A 133 -8.68 -11.19 21.69
C VAL A 133 -8.19 -10.34 22.85
N PHE A 134 -7.86 -10.99 23.97
CA PHE A 134 -7.31 -10.38 25.17
C PHE A 134 -5.86 -10.82 25.39
N GLY A 135 -5.14 -10.13 26.28
CA GLY A 135 -3.73 -10.35 26.58
C GLY A 135 -2.77 -9.66 25.61
N THR A 136 -3.24 -8.87 24.65
CA THR A 136 -2.39 -8.17 23.70
C THR A 136 -1.63 -7.02 24.33
N ILE A 137 -2.23 -6.34 25.32
CA ILE A 137 -1.64 -5.13 25.91
C ILE A 137 -0.53 -5.39 26.92
N GLY A 138 -0.24 -6.65 27.30
CA GLY A 138 0.82 -6.95 28.27
C GLY A 138 2.18 -6.35 27.90
N MET A 139 2.46 -6.16 26.59
CA MET A 139 3.67 -5.47 26.12
C MET A 139 3.76 -4.00 26.50
N ILE A 140 2.64 -3.33 26.79
CA ILE A 140 2.57 -1.88 27.01
C ILE A 140 1.72 -1.51 28.25
N TYR A 141 1.36 -2.48 29.08
CA TYR A 141 0.47 -2.26 30.22
C TYR A 141 1.02 -1.18 31.16
N ASP A 142 2.33 -1.25 31.44
CA ASP A 142 3.09 -0.25 32.19
C ASP A 142 2.97 1.16 31.59
N LEU A 143 2.91 1.27 30.27
CA LEU A 143 2.75 2.56 29.57
C LEU A 143 1.33 3.10 29.70
N VAL A 144 0.33 2.23 29.58
CA VAL A 144 -1.09 2.56 29.73
C VAL A 144 -1.38 3.08 31.14
N GLU A 145 -0.80 2.46 32.16
CA GLU A 145 -0.93 2.87 33.57
C GLU A 145 -0.39 4.27 33.84
N THR A 146 0.59 4.76 33.07
CA THR A 146 1.17 6.10 33.31
C THR A 146 0.16 7.24 33.18
N GLY A 147 -0.98 7.01 32.52
CA GLY A 147 -1.98 8.04 32.26
C GLY A 147 -1.60 9.05 31.18
N ARG A 148 -0.43 8.89 30.55
CA ARG A 148 0.03 9.72 29.43
C ARG A 148 -0.69 9.36 28.13
N SER A 149 -0.74 10.30 27.19
CA SER A 149 -1.40 10.08 25.90
C SER A 149 -0.58 9.11 25.03
N LEU A 150 -1.23 8.11 24.47
CA LEU A 150 -0.63 6.99 23.76
C LEU A 150 -1.10 6.92 22.29
N LEU A 151 -0.16 7.00 21.36
CA LEU A 151 -0.41 6.83 19.93
C LEU A 151 0.04 5.46 19.45
N MET A 152 -0.82 4.76 18.70
CA MET A 152 -0.49 3.48 18.08
C MET A 152 -0.35 3.62 16.57
N LEU A 153 0.74 3.10 16.02
CA LEU A 153 1.08 3.15 14.60
C LEU A 153 1.33 1.74 14.08
N GLY A 154 1.14 1.52 12.79
CA GLY A 154 1.41 0.22 12.19
C GLY A 154 0.54 -0.07 10.98
N ARG A 155 0.94 -1.08 10.21
CA ARG A 155 0.27 -1.47 8.97
C ARG A 155 -1.20 -1.90 9.20
N PRO A 156 -2.06 -1.82 8.18
CA PRO A 156 -3.40 -2.41 8.25
C PRO A 156 -3.35 -3.89 8.67
N GLY A 157 -4.30 -4.34 9.49
CA GLY A 157 -4.42 -5.74 9.91
C GLY A 157 -3.39 -6.24 10.95
N VAL A 158 -2.45 -5.41 11.41
CA VAL A 158 -1.46 -5.81 12.43
C VAL A 158 -2.05 -6.04 13.83
N GLY A 159 -3.28 -5.57 14.07
CA GLY A 159 -3.99 -5.73 15.35
C GLY A 159 -4.11 -4.45 16.19
N LYS A 160 -3.98 -3.26 15.59
CA LYS A 160 -4.12 -1.97 16.30
C LYS A 160 -5.48 -1.86 17.01
N THR A 161 -6.57 -2.09 16.29
CA THR A 161 -7.94 -2.05 16.84
C THR A 161 -8.15 -3.07 17.97
N THR A 162 -7.53 -4.24 17.86
CA THR A 162 -7.57 -5.28 18.91
C THR A 162 -6.91 -4.78 20.19
N ALA A 163 -5.71 -4.20 20.09
CA ALA A 163 -5.02 -3.62 21.23
C ALA A 163 -5.78 -2.40 21.77
N LEU A 164 -6.30 -1.53 20.90
CA LEU A 164 -7.06 -0.34 21.28
C LEU A 164 -8.32 -0.70 22.08
N ARG A 165 -9.07 -1.72 21.65
CA ARG A 165 -10.23 -2.25 22.36
C ARG A 165 -9.87 -2.74 23.75
N GLU A 166 -8.77 -3.49 23.86
CA GLU A 166 -8.31 -4.00 25.15
C GLU A 166 -7.78 -2.87 26.06
N ILE A 167 -7.10 -1.86 25.51
CA ILE A 167 -6.69 -0.67 26.27
C ILE A 167 -7.92 0.04 26.83
N ALA A 168 -8.97 0.21 26.04
CA ALA A 168 -10.23 0.82 26.50
C ALA A 168 -10.83 0.03 27.67
N ARG A 169 -10.89 -1.31 27.57
CA ARG A 169 -11.34 -2.19 28.66
C ARG A 169 -10.50 -2.04 29.91
N VAL A 170 -9.17 -2.09 29.79
CA VAL A 170 -8.28 -2.00 30.95
C VAL A 170 -8.35 -0.63 31.62
N LEU A 171 -8.41 0.45 30.85
CA LEU A 171 -8.62 1.78 31.40
C LEU A 171 -9.96 1.89 32.12
N ALA A 172 -11.03 1.32 31.55
CA ALA A 172 -12.37 1.39 32.09
C ALA A 172 -12.57 0.48 33.32
N ASP A 173 -12.22 -0.80 33.24
CA ASP A 173 -12.51 -1.81 34.25
C ASP A 173 -11.37 -2.02 35.25
N ASP A 174 -10.11 -2.06 34.81
CA ASP A 174 -9.00 -2.36 35.72
C ASP A 174 -8.53 -1.06 36.41
N LEU A 175 -8.35 0.03 35.66
CA LEU A 175 -7.91 1.34 36.17
C LEU A 175 -9.07 2.27 36.53
N GLN A 176 -10.31 1.81 36.33
CA GLN A 176 -11.52 2.45 36.80
C GLN A 176 -11.80 3.87 36.25
N LYS A 177 -11.22 4.23 35.10
CA LYS A 177 -11.34 5.56 34.49
C LYS A 177 -12.67 5.77 33.76
N ARG A 178 -13.07 7.03 33.60
CA ARG A 178 -14.16 7.46 32.70
C ARG A 178 -13.67 7.47 31.26
N VAL A 179 -13.88 6.35 30.56
CA VAL A 179 -13.45 6.16 29.17
C VAL A 179 -14.62 6.42 28.20
N VAL A 180 -14.38 7.24 27.18
CA VAL A 180 -15.27 7.43 26.03
C VAL A 180 -14.54 6.99 24.77
N ILE A 181 -15.16 6.11 23.99
CA ILE A 181 -14.67 5.64 22.69
C ILE A 181 -15.40 6.39 21.59
N ILE A 182 -14.64 7.03 20.70
CA ILE A 182 -15.13 7.62 19.46
C ILE A 182 -14.98 6.56 18.37
N ASP A 183 -16.07 5.90 18.01
CA ASP A 183 -16.06 4.74 17.12
C ASP A 183 -16.68 5.11 15.77
N THR A 184 -15.82 5.35 14.78
CA THR A 184 -16.21 5.76 13.43
C THR A 184 -16.51 4.55 12.55
N SER A 185 -15.77 3.46 12.74
CA SER A 185 -15.82 2.27 11.88
C SER A 185 -16.62 1.13 12.50
N ASN A 186 -17.14 1.31 13.73
CA ASN A 186 -17.70 0.27 14.59
C ASN A 186 -16.74 -0.90 14.84
N GLU A 187 -15.43 -0.70 14.66
CA GLU A 187 -14.44 -1.76 14.81
C GLU A 187 -14.05 -1.97 16.27
N ILE A 188 -14.14 -0.94 17.13
CA ILE A 188 -13.72 -1.08 18.53
C ILE A 188 -14.85 -1.73 19.34
N ALA A 189 -16.05 -1.19 19.26
CA ALA A 189 -17.16 -1.57 20.11
C ALA A 189 -18.20 -2.44 19.40
N GLY A 190 -18.02 -2.77 18.12
CA GLY A 190 -18.98 -3.52 17.34
C GLY A 190 -20.15 -2.68 16.84
N ASP A 191 -20.91 -3.28 15.93
CA ASP A 191 -22.10 -2.69 15.30
C ASP A 191 -23.34 -2.73 16.23
N GLY A 192 -24.40 -2.00 15.84
CA GLY A 192 -25.66 -1.91 16.59
C GLY A 192 -25.61 -0.92 17.75
N ASP A 193 -26.71 -0.74 18.48
CA ASP A 193 -26.86 0.28 19.54
C ASP A 193 -26.18 -0.13 20.85
N ILE A 194 -26.03 -1.43 21.08
CA ILE A 194 -25.45 -2.00 22.29
C ILE A 194 -24.02 -2.46 22.01
N PRO A 195 -23.00 -1.85 22.64
CA PRO A 195 -21.60 -2.17 22.38
C PRO A 195 -21.22 -3.56 22.89
N HIS A 196 -20.20 -4.14 22.27
CA HIS A 196 -19.61 -5.42 22.63
C HIS A 196 -18.99 -5.39 24.04
N PRO A 197 -19.19 -6.42 24.90
CA PRO A 197 -18.69 -6.41 26.28
C PRO A 197 -17.16 -6.31 26.44
N ALA A 198 -16.38 -6.62 25.40
CA ALA A 198 -14.92 -6.51 25.42
C ALA A 198 -14.37 -5.08 25.57
N ILE A 199 -15.19 -4.02 25.48
CA ILE A 199 -14.77 -2.67 25.86
C ILE A 199 -14.91 -2.38 27.36
N GLY A 200 -15.40 -3.35 28.15
CA GLY A 200 -15.70 -3.17 29.56
C GLY A 200 -16.83 -2.18 29.78
N ARG A 201 -16.73 -1.35 30.82
CA ARG A 201 -17.69 -0.26 31.07
C ARG A 201 -17.47 1.01 30.25
N ALA A 202 -16.54 1.01 29.29
CA ALA A 202 -16.29 2.18 28.46
C ALA A 202 -17.58 2.61 27.73
N ARG A 203 -17.80 3.92 27.63
CA ARG A 203 -18.94 4.48 26.90
C ARG A 203 -18.56 4.64 25.44
N ARG A 204 -19.51 4.45 24.52
CA ARG A 204 -19.30 4.62 23.07
C ARG A 204 -20.08 5.82 22.57
N MET A 205 -19.44 6.63 21.73
CA MET A 205 -20.10 7.59 20.84
C MET A 205 -19.83 7.15 19.40
N GLN A 206 -20.90 6.81 18.68
CA GLN A 206 -20.81 6.44 17.27
C GLN A 206 -20.77 7.69 16.40
N VAL A 207 -19.93 7.67 15.39
CA VAL A 207 -19.83 8.75 14.41
C VAL A 207 -20.68 8.40 13.19
N ALA A 208 -21.69 9.23 12.89
CA ALA A 208 -22.59 8.96 11.77
C ALA A 208 -21.88 9.01 10.41
N ARG A 209 -20.90 9.91 10.24
CA ARG A 209 -20.07 10.04 9.04
C ARG A 209 -18.63 10.34 9.41
N PRO A 210 -17.63 9.73 8.74
CA PRO A 210 -16.22 9.93 9.10
C PRO A 210 -15.79 11.39 9.19
N GLU A 211 -16.30 12.26 8.32
CA GLU A 211 -15.94 13.68 8.30
C GLU A 211 -16.40 14.44 9.55
N GLN A 212 -17.36 13.90 10.31
CA GLN A 212 -17.90 14.49 11.53
C GLN A 212 -17.15 14.03 12.79
N GLN A 213 -16.17 13.13 12.68
CA GLN A 213 -15.46 12.57 13.83
C GLN A 213 -14.90 13.65 14.77
N HIS A 214 -14.30 14.71 14.22
CA HIS A 214 -13.77 15.82 15.01
C HIS A 214 -14.84 16.52 15.87
N GLN A 215 -16.09 16.64 15.40
CA GLN A 215 -17.18 17.25 16.17
C GLN A 215 -17.58 16.35 17.33
N VAL A 216 -17.71 15.04 17.09
CA VAL A 216 -18.02 14.06 18.12
C VAL A 216 -16.92 13.99 19.18
N MET A 217 -15.64 14.14 18.79
CA MET A 217 -14.51 14.24 19.72
C MET A 217 -14.65 15.44 20.68
N ILE A 218 -15.04 16.61 20.16
CA ILE A 218 -15.25 17.81 20.98
C ILE A 218 -16.49 17.66 21.87
N GLU A 219 -17.59 17.17 21.31
CA GLU A 219 -18.83 16.89 22.03
C GLU A 219 -18.60 15.96 23.22
N ALA A 220 -17.78 14.92 23.06
CA ALA A 220 -17.42 13.98 24.12
C ALA A 220 -16.84 14.69 25.34
N VAL A 221 -15.94 15.66 25.14
CA VAL A 221 -15.35 16.43 26.24
C VAL A 221 -16.35 17.38 26.87
N GLU A 222 -17.14 18.07 26.05
CA GLU A 222 -18.11 19.08 26.50
C GLU A 222 -19.24 18.47 27.33
N ASN A 223 -19.73 17.29 26.95
CA ASN A 223 -20.94 16.71 27.52
C ASN A 223 -20.69 15.57 28.51
N HIS A 224 -19.51 14.93 28.50
CA HIS A 224 -19.30 13.68 29.25
C HIS A 224 -18.11 13.68 30.22
N MET A 225 -17.34 14.77 30.31
CA MET A 225 -16.19 14.92 31.23
C MET A 225 -15.30 13.66 31.33
N PRO A 226 -14.82 13.12 30.20
CA PRO A 226 -14.01 11.90 30.18
C PRO A 226 -12.64 12.14 30.80
N GLU A 227 -12.07 11.09 31.40
CA GLU A 227 -10.65 11.04 31.78
C GLU A 227 -9.80 10.54 30.61
N VAL A 228 -10.39 9.66 29.79
CA VAL A 228 -9.74 9.12 28.60
C VAL A 228 -10.69 9.16 27.41
N ILE A 229 -10.17 9.60 26.27
CA ILE A 229 -10.81 9.44 24.98
C ILE A 229 -10.01 8.45 24.13
N VAL A 230 -10.71 7.43 23.61
CA VAL A 230 -10.16 6.40 22.73
C VAL A 230 -10.66 6.64 21.31
N ILE A 231 -9.76 6.75 20.33
CA ILE A 231 -10.08 7.09 18.94
C ILE A 231 -9.51 6.03 18.01
N ASP A 232 -10.34 5.48 17.13
CA ASP A 232 -9.93 4.40 16.23
C ASP A 232 -8.80 4.84 15.30
N GLU A 233 -9.05 5.82 14.43
CA GLU A 233 -8.05 6.34 13.50
C GLU A 233 -8.16 7.86 13.37
N ILE A 234 -7.03 8.55 13.51
CA ILE A 234 -6.88 9.98 13.24
C ILE A 234 -6.22 10.16 11.88
N GLY A 235 -6.95 10.77 10.94
CA GLY A 235 -6.55 10.93 9.54
C GLY A 235 -6.65 12.36 9.01
N THR A 236 -7.47 13.24 9.62
CA THR A 236 -7.69 14.60 9.09
C THR A 236 -7.08 15.72 9.94
N GLU A 237 -6.92 16.91 9.34
CA GLU A 237 -6.40 18.10 10.04
C GLU A 237 -7.31 18.52 11.19
N LEU A 238 -8.63 18.43 10.98
CA LEU A 238 -9.62 18.79 11.98
C LEU A 238 -9.59 17.83 13.18
N GLU A 239 -9.40 16.53 12.94
CA GLU A 239 -9.22 15.55 14.01
C GLU A 239 -7.93 15.77 14.78
N ALA A 240 -6.81 16.07 14.09
CA ALA A 240 -5.54 16.38 14.75
C ALA A 240 -5.64 17.64 15.64
N LEU A 241 -6.33 18.68 15.14
CA LEU A 241 -6.62 19.89 15.90
C LEU A 241 -7.53 19.61 17.11
N ALA A 242 -8.58 18.80 16.93
CA ALA A 242 -9.46 18.39 18.01
C ALA A 242 -8.68 17.61 19.08
N ALA A 243 -7.86 16.64 18.68
CA ALA A 243 -7.00 15.88 19.58
C ALA A 243 -6.08 16.81 20.40
N ARG A 244 -5.41 17.78 19.75
CA ARG A 244 -4.59 18.76 20.47
C ARG A 244 -5.40 19.55 21.51
N THR A 245 -6.56 20.06 21.12
CA THR A 245 -7.45 20.84 22.00
C THR A 245 -7.92 20.01 23.20
N ILE A 246 -8.19 18.72 22.99
CA ILE A 246 -8.61 17.78 24.03
C ILE A 246 -7.46 17.48 25.00
N ALA A 247 -6.26 17.24 24.47
CA ALA A 247 -5.05 17.02 25.28
C ALA A 247 -4.70 18.24 26.15
N GLU A 248 -4.83 19.45 25.60
CA GLU A 248 -4.62 20.71 26.33
C GLU A 248 -5.59 20.89 27.51
N ARG A 249 -6.76 20.25 27.48
CA ARG A 249 -7.72 20.19 28.59
C ARG A 249 -7.38 19.12 29.63
N GLY A 250 -6.27 18.39 29.46
CA GLY A 250 -5.79 17.37 30.39
C GLY A 250 -6.48 16.02 30.27
N VAL A 251 -7.20 15.76 29.18
CA VAL A 251 -7.80 14.45 28.90
C VAL A 251 -6.75 13.53 28.28
N GLN A 252 -6.60 12.31 28.81
CA GLN A 252 -5.72 11.31 28.22
C GLN A 252 -6.28 10.88 26.86
N LEU A 253 -5.43 10.85 25.83
CA LEU A 253 -5.81 10.33 24.51
C LEU A 253 -5.15 8.98 24.25
N VAL A 254 -5.93 8.05 23.75
CA VAL A 254 -5.42 6.81 23.18
C VAL A 254 -5.97 6.68 21.78
N GLY A 255 -5.13 6.51 20.77
CA GLY A 255 -5.67 6.29 19.44
C GLY A 255 -4.67 5.76 18.44
N THR A 256 -5.15 5.52 17.23
CA THR A 256 -4.28 5.20 16.09
C THR A 256 -4.24 6.34 15.09
N ALA A 257 -3.24 6.37 14.23
CA ALA A 257 -3.16 7.33 13.15
C ALA A 257 -2.69 6.67 11.85
N HIS A 258 -2.98 7.33 10.73
CA HIS A 258 -2.54 6.87 9.42
C HIS A 258 -1.02 6.96 9.30
N GLY A 259 -0.35 5.80 9.37
CA GLY A 259 1.10 5.72 9.27
C GLY A 259 1.67 4.44 9.88
N ASN A 260 2.73 3.91 9.26
CA ASN A 260 3.38 2.69 9.72
C ASN A 260 4.43 2.95 10.81
N ARG A 261 5.01 4.16 10.82
CA ARG A 261 6.13 4.57 11.69
C ARG A 261 6.01 6.04 12.06
N LEU A 262 6.63 6.44 13.18
CA LEU A 262 6.64 7.81 13.66
C LEU A 262 7.24 8.79 12.62
N GLU A 263 8.24 8.33 11.87
CA GLU A 263 8.87 9.12 10.80
C GLU A 263 7.86 9.55 9.72
N ASN A 264 6.85 8.73 9.43
CA ASN A 264 5.80 9.06 8.46
C ASN A 264 4.94 10.24 8.97
N LEU A 265 4.67 10.29 10.27
CA LEU A 265 3.89 11.37 10.88
C LEU A 265 4.65 12.68 10.88
N ILE A 266 5.97 12.66 11.15
CA ILE A 266 6.82 13.85 11.11
C ILE A 266 6.80 14.51 9.73
N LYS A 267 6.75 13.70 8.65
CA LYS A 267 6.72 14.18 7.26
C LYS A 267 5.33 14.58 6.78
N ASN A 268 4.27 14.13 7.46
CA ASN A 268 2.91 14.40 7.08
C ASN A 268 2.48 15.80 7.59
N PRO A 269 2.22 16.78 6.70
CA PRO A 269 1.88 18.13 7.13
C PRO A 269 0.60 18.19 7.99
N THR A 270 -0.35 17.29 7.73
CA THR A 270 -1.63 17.20 8.44
C THR A 270 -1.49 16.55 9.80
N LEU A 271 -0.83 15.39 9.87
CA LEU A 271 -0.72 14.58 11.09
C LEU A 271 0.48 14.93 11.97
N SER A 272 1.41 15.76 11.47
CA SER A 272 2.59 16.19 12.25
C SER A 272 2.20 16.91 13.55
N ASP A 273 1.04 17.54 13.58
CA ASP A 273 0.50 18.21 14.77
C ASP A 273 0.32 17.23 15.95
N LEU A 274 0.05 15.95 15.69
CA LEU A 274 -0.05 14.92 16.74
C LEU A 274 1.29 14.68 17.47
N VAL A 275 2.41 14.97 16.81
CA VAL A 275 3.78 14.77 17.31
C VAL A 275 4.49 16.10 17.57
N GLY A 276 3.72 17.18 17.74
CA GLY A 276 4.20 18.51 18.16
C GLY A 276 4.29 19.53 17.03
N GLY A 277 3.88 19.17 15.82
CA GLY A 277 3.86 20.00 14.61
C GLY A 277 5.27 20.38 14.14
N ILE A 278 5.59 20.25 12.85
CA ILE A 278 6.94 20.58 12.35
C ILE A 278 6.96 21.95 11.68
N GLN A 279 7.94 22.77 12.02
CA GLN A 279 8.17 24.09 11.39
C GLN A 279 9.65 24.31 11.06
N SER A 280 9.90 25.19 10.09
CA SER A 280 11.25 25.66 9.79
C SER A 280 11.55 26.93 10.59
N VAL A 281 12.63 26.90 11.38
CA VAL A 281 13.10 28.03 12.18
C VAL A 281 14.44 28.51 11.63
N THR A 282 14.60 29.84 11.55
CA THR A 282 15.87 30.46 11.17
C THR A 282 16.69 30.76 12.41
N LEU A 283 17.79 30.04 12.60
CA LEU A 283 18.79 30.27 13.64
C LEU A 283 19.66 31.49 13.31
N GLY A 284 20.04 32.23 14.34
CA GLY A 284 21.09 33.24 14.23
C GLY A 284 22.46 32.62 13.94
N ASP A 285 23.37 33.41 13.39
CA ASP A 285 24.68 32.97 12.89
C ASP A 285 25.51 32.24 13.95
N ASP A 286 25.47 32.74 15.20
CA ASP A 286 26.21 32.15 16.32
C ASP A 286 25.61 30.80 16.76
N GLU A 287 24.28 30.66 16.75
CA GLU A 287 23.59 29.41 17.14
C GLU A 287 23.73 28.34 16.05
N ALA A 288 23.61 28.72 14.78
CA ALA A 288 23.84 27.82 13.65
C ALA A 288 25.29 27.28 13.65
N ARG A 289 26.28 28.15 13.94
CA ARG A 289 27.68 27.74 14.08
C ARG A 289 27.90 26.84 15.29
N ARG A 290 27.27 27.11 16.43
CA ARG A 290 27.34 26.27 17.65
C ARG A 290 26.77 24.87 17.41
N ARG A 291 25.65 24.77 16.69
CA ARG A 291 24.99 23.49 16.39
C ARG A 291 25.58 22.73 15.19
N GLY A 292 26.47 23.37 14.43
CA GLY A 292 27.01 22.80 13.19
C GLY A 292 25.94 22.59 12.12
N SER A 293 24.86 23.37 12.15
CA SER A 293 23.70 23.22 11.28
C SER A 293 23.58 24.37 10.29
N GLN A 294 22.69 24.21 9.30
CA GLN A 294 22.30 25.32 8.43
C GLN A 294 21.56 26.39 9.25
N LYS A 295 21.45 27.62 8.70
CA LYS A 295 20.65 28.69 9.32
C LYS A 295 19.17 28.33 9.39
N SER A 296 18.66 27.50 8.47
CA SER A 296 17.30 26.99 8.53
C SER A 296 17.31 25.55 9.05
N VAL A 297 16.58 25.28 10.13
CA VAL A 297 16.44 23.94 10.72
C VAL A 297 14.97 23.62 10.97
N LEU A 298 14.62 22.34 10.95
CA LEU A 298 13.28 21.91 11.34
C LEU A 298 13.24 21.72 12.86
N GLU A 299 12.23 22.28 13.50
CA GLU A 299 11.95 22.12 14.93
C GLU A 299 10.45 21.88 15.15
N ARG A 300 10.11 21.29 16.30
CA ARG A 300 8.70 21.18 16.70
C ARG A 300 8.11 22.55 17.04
N LYS A 301 6.83 22.74 16.78
CA LYS A 301 6.06 23.95 17.11
C LYS A 301 5.64 23.97 18.58
N ALA A 302 5.32 22.80 19.13
CA ALA A 302 4.74 22.62 20.45
C ALA A 302 5.13 21.25 21.06
N PRO A 303 4.83 21.00 22.34
CA PRO A 303 4.80 19.64 22.88
C PRO A 303 3.89 18.72 22.02
N PRO A 304 4.22 17.43 21.89
CA PRO A 304 3.37 16.50 21.15
C PRO A 304 2.04 16.28 21.86
N THR A 305 0.97 16.09 21.09
CA THR A 305 -0.35 15.71 21.61
C THR A 305 -0.31 14.34 22.29
N PHE A 306 0.53 13.44 21.77
CA PHE A 306 0.79 12.13 22.33
C PHE A 306 2.20 12.06 22.92
N ASP A 307 2.29 11.75 24.21
CA ASP A 307 3.57 11.66 24.93
C ASP A 307 4.34 10.38 24.58
N ILE A 308 3.60 9.29 24.31
CA ILE A 308 4.12 7.96 24.00
C ILE A 308 3.63 7.54 22.61
N ALA A 309 4.51 6.94 21.81
CA ALA A 309 4.13 6.30 20.56
C ALA A 309 4.57 4.84 20.52
N VAL A 310 3.73 3.96 19.98
CA VAL A 310 3.99 2.53 19.83
C VAL A 310 3.82 2.14 18.37
N GLU A 311 4.89 1.67 17.74
CA GLU A 311 4.86 1.14 16.38
C GLU A 311 4.70 -0.38 16.41
N MET A 312 3.55 -0.87 15.97
CA MET A 312 3.27 -2.29 15.79
C MET A 312 3.83 -2.75 14.44
N LEU A 313 5.06 -3.29 14.45
CA LEU A 313 5.66 -3.89 13.26
C LEU A 313 4.99 -5.22 12.91
N GLU A 314 4.79 -6.04 13.94
CA GLU A 314 4.16 -7.36 13.91
C GLU A 314 3.31 -7.54 15.18
N ARG A 315 2.44 -8.56 15.21
CA ARG A 315 1.58 -8.85 16.37
C ARG A 315 2.37 -9.06 17.68
N GLN A 316 3.58 -9.60 17.58
CA GLN A 316 4.41 -10.00 18.72
C GLN A 316 5.68 -9.16 18.87
N ARG A 317 5.84 -8.08 18.08
CA ARG A 317 7.04 -7.23 18.10
C ARG A 317 6.67 -5.77 17.89
N TRP A 318 6.79 -4.98 18.95
CA TRP A 318 6.45 -3.56 18.96
C TRP A 318 7.67 -2.70 19.29
N ILE A 319 7.75 -1.52 18.67
CA ILE A 319 8.72 -0.49 19.02
C ILE A 319 8.01 0.53 19.89
N VAL A 320 8.62 0.91 21.00
CA VAL A 320 8.10 1.90 21.93
C VAL A 320 8.99 3.13 21.93
N HIS A 321 8.34 4.28 21.76
CA HIS A 321 8.89 5.61 21.97
C HIS A 321 8.28 6.17 23.26
N GLU A 322 8.95 5.95 24.40
CA GLU A 322 8.44 6.35 25.73
C GLU A 322 8.35 7.88 25.92
N ASP A 323 9.10 8.63 25.11
CA ASP A 323 9.07 10.09 25.01
C ASP A 323 9.14 10.49 23.53
N VAL A 324 7.98 10.85 22.98
CA VAL A 324 7.84 11.31 21.60
C VAL A 324 8.61 12.61 21.36
N SER A 325 8.71 13.51 22.35
CA SER A 325 9.45 14.77 22.21
C SER A 325 10.92 14.51 21.92
N VAL A 326 11.57 13.67 22.72
CA VAL A 326 12.99 13.32 22.56
C VAL A 326 13.22 12.59 21.24
N THR A 327 12.32 11.67 20.90
CA THR A 327 12.41 10.87 19.69
C THR A 327 12.31 11.74 18.43
N VAL A 328 11.28 12.59 18.35
CA VAL A 328 11.07 13.50 17.21
C VAL A 328 12.23 14.49 17.10
N ASP A 329 12.68 15.11 18.20
CA ASP A 329 13.81 16.04 18.18
C ASP A 329 15.11 15.39 17.70
N SER A 330 15.30 14.11 18.02
CA SER A 330 16.46 13.34 17.55
C SER A 330 16.37 13.05 16.05
N MET A 331 15.19 12.65 15.58
CA MET A 331 14.92 12.41 14.15
C MET A 331 15.06 13.69 13.31
N LEU A 332 14.54 14.83 13.77
CA LEU A 332 14.67 16.13 13.09
C LEU A 332 16.13 16.58 12.96
N ARG A 333 16.99 16.20 13.92
CA ARG A 333 18.44 16.44 13.89
C ARG A 333 19.22 15.40 13.07
N GLY A 334 18.53 14.49 12.40
CA GLY A 334 19.14 13.41 11.59
C GLY A 334 19.82 12.32 12.42
N ARG A 335 19.50 12.22 13.72
CA ARG A 335 20.01 11.15 14.61
C ARG A 335 19.01 10.01 14.65
N GLN A 336 19.50 8.78 14.73
CA GLN A 336 18.64 7.62 14.99
C GLN A 336 18.38 7.52 16.51
N PRO A 337 17.11 7.49 16.94
CA PRO A 337 16.77 7.33 18.35
C PRO A 337 17.05 5.89 18.82
N ASP A 338 17.28 5.74 20.12
CA ASP A 338 17.39 4.42 20.74
C ASP A 338 16.01 3.75 20.73
N LEU A 339 15.89 2.60 20.06
CA LEU A 339 14.60 1.93 19.90
C LEU A 339 14.41 0.91 21.02
N GLN A 340 13.39 1.13 21.86
CA GLN A 340 12.94 0.10 22.80
C GLN A 340 12.04 -0.87 22.03
N VAL A 341 12.53 -2.09 21.82
CA VAL A 341 11.77 -3.17 21.18
C VAL A 341 11.20 -4.08 22.26
N ARG A 342 9.90 -4.31 22.21
CA ARG A 342 9.17 -5.20 23.12
C ARG A 342 8.64 -6.38 22.32
N THR A 343 8.91 -7.59 22.79
CA THR A 343 8.45 -8.84 22.14
C THR A 343 7.81 -9.78 23.13
N TYR A 344 6.87 -10.59 22.65
CA TYR A 344 6.40 -11.76 23.38
C TYR A 344 7.32 -12.96 23.11
N ASP A 345 7.74 -13.66 24.15
CA ASP A 345 8.33 -14.98 24.01
C ASP A 345 7.26 -16.07 23.82
N SER A 346 7.69 -17.27 23.43
CA SER A 346 6.81 -18.43 23.23
C SER A 346 6.05 -18.90 24.49
N ARG A 347 6.36 -18.34 25.66
CA ARG A 347 5.71 -18.61 26.94
C ARG A 347 4.81 -17.45 27.40
N GLY A 348 4.62 -16.42 26.56
CA GLY A 348 3.81 -15.25 26.87
C GLY A 348 4.48 -14.23 27.79
N LYS A 349 5.79 -14.35 28.06
CA LYS A 349 6.54 -13.35 28.82
C LYS A 349 7.02 -12.24 27.89
N VAL A 350 6.86 -11.00 28.33
CA VAL A 350 7.35 -9.83 27.60
C VAL A 350 8.85 -9.70 27.82
N SER A 351 9.60 -9.57 26.73
CA SER A 351 11.02 -9.22 26.73
C SER A 351 11.21 -7.82 26.19
N ILE A 352 12.02 -7.02 26.87
CA ILE A 352 12.33 -5.64 26.49
C ILE A 352 13.80 -5.58 26.14
N THR A 353 14.10 -5.17 24.91
CA THR A 353 15.45 -4.98 24.40
C THR A 353 15.61 -3.55 23.89
N ARG A 354 16.79 -2.95 24.07
CA ARG A 354 17.13 -1.67 23.43
C ARG A 354 18.03 -1.98 22.23
N GLU A 355 17.54 -1.72 21.03
CA GLU A 355 18.36 -1.78 19.82
C GLU A 355 19.10 -0.44 19.68
N ILE A 356 20.41 -0.45 19.98
CA ILE A 356 21.28 0.70 19.73
C ILE A 356 21.65 0.68 18.25
N PRO A 357 21.39 1.76 17.49
CA PRO A 357 21.82 1.81 16.11
C PRO A 357 23.34 1.82 16.00
N GLY A 358 23.93 0.68 15.59
CA GLY A 358 25.37 0.52 15.35
C GLY A 358 26.15 -0.36 16.35
N GLY A 359 25.48 -1.09 17.24
CA GLY A 359 26.14 -2.07 18.13
C GLY A 359 26.34 -3.44 17.48
N ASP A 360 27.60 -3.82 17.27
CA ASP A 360 28.04 -5.15 16.84
C ASP A 360 27.45 -6.27 17.74
N GLY A 361 26.53 -7.06 17.19
CA GLY A 361 26.23 -8.41 17.66
C GLY A 361 27.03 -9.41 16.83
N GLY A 362 28.17 -9.85 17.36
CA GLY A 362 29.15 -10.68 16.67
C GLY A 362 28.60 -11.99 16.09
N GLY A 363 28.58 -12.05 14.76
CA GLY A 363 28.62 -13.26 13.94
C GLY A 363 29.42 -12.93 12.68
N ALA A 364 30.71 -13.29 12.68
CA ALA A 364 31.71 -12.80 11.76
C ALA A 364 31.40 -13.06 10.27
N ILE A 365 31.21 -11.97 9.50
CA ILE A 365 31.63 -11.89 8.09
C ILE A 365 32.26 -10.50 7.89
N ARG A 366 33.60 -10.45 7.78
CA ARG A 366 34.35 -9.23 7.47
C ARG A 366 34.02 -8.79 6.03
N PRO A 367 33.59 -7.55 5.76
CA PRO A 367 33.59 -7.05 4.40
C PRO A 367 35.05 -6.79 4.00
N ALA A 368 35.45 -7.34 2.86
CA ALA A 368 36.76 -7.11 2.28
C ALA A 368 36.95 -5.62 1.99
N SER A 369 38.08 -5.07 2.44
CA SER A 369 38.52 -3.72 2.09
C SER A 369 38.57 -3.54 0.56
N PRO A 370 38.19 -2.37 0.01
CA PRO A 370 38.38 -2.11 -1.41
C PRO A 370 39.88 -2.08 -1.73
N PRO A 371 40.29 -2.54 -2.94
CA PRO A 371 41.70 -2.57 -3.29
C PRO A 371 42.24 -1.13 -3.40
N PRO A 372 43.54 -0.92 -3.15
CA PRO A 372 44.14 0.39 -3.27
C PRO A 372 44.06 0.85 -4.73
N VAL A 373 43.53 2.04 -4.93
CA VAL A 373 43.51 2.71 -6.23
C VAL A 373 44.95 3.07 -6.58
N SER A 374 45.52 2.44 -7.60
CA SER A 374 46.78 2.87 -8.21
C SER A 374 46.54 3.35 -9.64
N GLY A 375 47.26 4.41 -10.02
CA GLY A 375 47.27 4.96 -11.37
C GLY A 375 46.37 6.19 -11.61
N TRP A 376 46.93 7.12 -12.39
CA TRP A 376 46.37 8.30 -13.08
C TRP A 376 45.38 9.27 -12.38
N ARG A 377 44.90 8.97 -11.16
CA ARG A 377 43.96 9.83 -10.41
C ARG A 377 44.60 10.62 -9.26
N SER A 378 45.93 10.66 -9.16
CA SER A 378 46.64 11.33 -8.05
C SER A 378 47.32 12.67 -8.39
N THR A 379 47.26 13.18 -9.63
CA THR A 379 48.10 14.33 -10.03
C THR A 379 47.37 15.56 -10.57
N GLY A 380 46.03 15.61 -10.57
CA GLY A 380 45.28 16.87 -10.72
C GLY A 380 45.62 17.72 -11.96
N ARG A 381 46.08 17.13 -13.07
CA ARG A 381 46.31 17.82 -14.35
C ARG A 381 45.63 17.09 -15.49
N MET A 382 44.82 17.81 -16.27
CA MET A 382 44.30 17.33 -17.55
C MET A 382 45.26 17.73 -18.68
N ALA A 383 45.70 16.76 -19.47
CA ALA A 383 46.35 16.98 -20.76
C ALA A 383 45.42 16.47 -21.88
N PRO A 384 45.29 17.18 -23.01
CA PRO A 384 44.45 16.71 -24.11
C PRO A 384 45.14 15.54 -24.82
N LEU A 385 44.41 14.46 -25.03
CA LEU A 385 44.88 13.31 -25.81
C LEU A 385 44.67 13.56 -27.31
N PRO A 386 45.60 13.08 -28.18
CA PRO A 386 45.58 13.39 -29.60
C PRO A 386 44.53 12.58 -30.36
N ASP A 387 44.04 13.18 -31.44
CA ASP A 387 42.99 12.66 -32.31
C ASP A 387 43.40 11.31 -32.95
N MET A 388 42.80 10.23 -32.45
CA MET A 388 42.94 8.89 -33.02
C MET A 388 41.63 8.47 -33.71
N GLY A 389 41.45 9.02 -34.90
CA GLY A 389 40.88 8.38 -36.10
C GLY A 389 39.70 7.41 -35.94
N ALA A 390 38.53 7.87 -36.38
CA ALA A 390 37.24 7.17 -36.47
C ALA A 390 37.16 5.87 -37.30
N LYS A 391 38.29 5.24 -37.67
CA LYS A 391 38.34 4.06 -38.56
C LYS A 391 38.54 2.72 -37.85
N ALA A 392 39.11 2.68 -36.64
CA ALA A 392 39.36 1.41 -35.92
C ALA A 392 38.10 0.84 -35.22
N ARG A 393 37.20 1.70 -34.74
CA ARG A 393 35.97 1.29 -34.02
C ARG A 393 34.94 0.61 -34.93
N LYS A 394 34.97 0.88 -36.24
CA LYS A 394 34.08 0.29 -37.26
C LYS A 394 34.41 -1.16 -37.63
N ARG A 395 35.65 -1.64 -37.44
CA ARG A 395 36.04 -3.01 -37.84
C ARG A 395 35.61 -4.07 -36.82
N ARG A 396 35.60 -3.75 -35.52
CA ARG A 396 35.20 -4.70 -34.46
C ARG A 396 33.68 -4.89 -34.37
N ALA A 397 32.89 -3.83 -34.59
CA ALA A 397 31.43 -3.92 -34.61
C ALA A 397 30.88 -4.64 -35.86
N ARG A 398 31.60 -4.59 -36.99
CA ARG A 398 31.16 -5.22 -38.25
C ARG A 398 31.39 -6.74 -38.27
N ALA A 399 32.39 -7.25 -37.56
CA ALA A 399 32.68 -8.68 -37.48
C ALA A 399 31.66 -9.47 -36.65
N VAL A 400 31.10 -8.87 -35.59
CA VAL A 400 30.06 -9.49 -34.76
C VAL A 400 28.69 -9.47 -35.46
N MET A 401 28.39 -8.43 -36.23
CA MET A 401 27.13 -8.30 -36.98
C MET A 401 27.01 -9.23 -38.20
N ASP A 402 28.11 -9.62 -38.85
CA ASP A 402 28.06 -10.54 -40.00
C ASP A 402 27.86 -12.01 -39.60
N SER A 403 28.23 -12.38 -38.37
CA SER A 403 28.01 -13.71 -37.77
C SER A 403 26.51 -13.97 -37.57
N ASP A 404 25.84 -13.06 -36.88
CA ASP A 404 24.42 -13.18 -36.53
C ASP A 404 23.52 -13.07 -37.77
N ARG A 405 23.95 -12.27 -38.76
CA ARG A 405 23.23 -12.10 -40.02
C ARG A 405 23.26 -13.34 -40.90
N ARG A 406 24.35 -14.13 -40.86
CA ARG A 406 24.44 -15.42 -41.56
C ARG A 406 23.63 -16.51 -40.86
N GLN A 407 23.65 -16.56 -39.53
CA GLN A 407 22.79 -17.47 -38.76
C GLN A 407 21.29 -17.19 -39.00
N PHE A 408 20.90 -15.92 -39.05
CA PHE A 408 19.52 -15.52 -39.32
C PHE A 408 19.06 -15.83 -40.76
N GLN A 409 19.93 -15.62 -41.76
CA GLN A 409 19.61 -15.97 -43.16
C GLN A 409 19.42 -17.49 -43.33
N HIS A 410 20.24 -18.30 -42.64
CA HIS A 410 20.14 -19.76 -42.66
C HIS A 410 18.86 -20.31 -42.00
N LEU A 411 18.32 -19.57 -41.01
CA LEU A 411 17.04 -19.89 -40.36
C LEU A 411 15.83 -19.50 -41.23
N LEU A 412 15.95 -18.39 -41.97
CA LEU A 412 14.93 -17.94 -42.94
C LEU A 412 14.82 -18.86 -44.15
N ASP A 413 15.95 -19.26 -44.74
CA ASP A 413 15.95 -20.14 -45.91
C ASP A 413 15.39 -21.55 -45.55
N ARG A 414 15.61 -22.01 -44.31
CA ARG A 414 15.03 -23.26 -43.77
C ARG A 414 13.51 -23.17 -43.59
N SER A 415 12.97 -21.98 -43.30
CA SER A 415 11.52 -21.77 -43.15
C SER A 415 10.80 -21.60 -44.51
N MET A 416 11.53 -21.24 -45.57
CA MET A 416 10.99 -21.03 -46.91
C MET A 416 10.97 -22.30 -47.78
N ALA A 417 11.72 -23.35 -47.42
CA ALA A 417 11.85 -24.57 -48.21
C ALA A 417 10.71 -25.60 -48.04
N THR A 418 9.76 -25.39 -47.12
CA THR A 418 8.65 -26.33 -46.83
C THR A 418 7.35 -26.02 -47.59
N LEU A 419 7.38 -25.17 -48.63
CA LEU A 419 6.22 -24.88 -49.45
C LEU A 419 6.46 -25.36 -50.89
N ASN A 420 5.88 -26.50 -51.25
CA ASN A 420 5.53 -26.80 -52.64
C ASN A 420 4.10 -27.41 -52.67
N PRO A 421 3.24 -27.04 -53.63
CA PRO A 421 1.79 -27.30 -53.57
C PRO A 421 1.32 -28.45 -54.49
N ALA A 422 0.19 -29.09 -54.15
CA ALA A 422 -0.65 -29.91 -55.06
C ALA A 422 -2.10 -30.06 -54.50
N PRO A 423 -3.14 -30.36 -55.32
CA PRO A 423 -4.44 -29.65 -55.27
C PRO A 423 -5.71 -30.48 -54.94
N MET A 424 -6.78 -29.72 -54.60
CA MET A 424 -8.26 -29.89 -54.71
C MET A 424 -8.97 -31.27 -54.56
N ALA A 425 -10.06 -31.26 -53.75
CA ALA A 425 -11.41 -31.78 -54.11
C ALA A 425 -12.49 -31.25 -53.12
N GLU A 426 -13.45 -30.44 -53.61
CA GLU A 426 -14.92 -30.63 -53.65
C GLU A 426 -15.69 -30.59 -52.31
N LEU A 427 -16.44 -29.51 -52.01
CA LEU A 427 -17.83 -29.14 -52.41
C LEU A 427 -18.93 -29.81 -51.56
N GLY A 428 -19.73 -28.96 -50.89
CA GLY A 428 -20.99 -29.31 -50.24
C GLY A 428 -21.68 -28.05 -49.70
N VAL A 429 -22.82 -27.72 -50.30
CA VAL A 429 -23.54 -26.43 -50.30
C VAL A 429 -24.70 -26.43 -49.30
N SER A 430 -24.96 -25.31 -48.60
CA SER A 430 -26.28 -24.62 -48.53
C SER A 430 -26.32 -23.53 -47.45
N ASP A 431 -26.13 -22.27 -47.88
CA ASP A 431 -26.97 -21.06 -47.78
C ASP A 431 -28.01 -20.85 -46.64
N PRO A 432 -28.53 -19.61 -46.42
CA PRO A 432 -28.23 -18.78 -45.26
C PRO A 432 -29.51 -18.43 -44.46
N LEU A 433 -29.38 -17.81 -43.28
CA LEU A 433 -30.33 -16.85 -42.66
C LEU A 433 -30.04 -16.72 -41.14
N SER A 434 -29.59 -15.54 -40.72
CA SER A 434 -29.77 -14.90 -39.39
C SER A 434 -28.66 -13.85 -39.24
N ALA A 435 -28.88 -12.61 -39.69
CA ALA A 435 -29.38 -11.52 -38.84
C ALA A 435 -28.41 -11.13 -37.70
N LYS A 436 -27.55 -10.16 -38.05
CA LYS A 436 -26.93 -9.09 -37.23
C LYS A 436 -27.04 -9.22 -35.69
N SER A 437 -25.89 -9.36 -35.06
CA SER A 437 -25.54 -8.74 -33.78
C SER A 437 -24.02 -8.53 -33.80
N GLY A 438 -23.56 -7.29 -33.63
CA GLY A 438 -22.17 -6.90 -33.83
C GLY A 438 -21.25 -7.43 -32.75
N GLU A 439 -20.35 -8.34 -33.10
CA GLU A 439 -19.06 -8.50 -32.44
C GLU A 439 -18.10 -7.47 -33.08
N GLU A 440 -17.58 -6.54 -32.30
CA GLU A 440 -16.50 -5.65 -32.74
C GLU A 440 -15.30 -6.52 -33.13
N ALA A 441 -14.94 -6.53 -34.41
CA ALA A 441 -13.80 -7.28 -34.90
C ALA A 441 -12.50 -6.70 -34.30
N ALA A 442 -11.82 -7.47 -33.46
CA ALA A 442 -10.55 -7.07 -32.86
C ALA A 442 -9.50 -6.78 -33.94
N THR A 443 -8.80 -5.65 -33.83
CA THR A 443 -7.80 -5.23 -34.83
C THR A 443 -6.49 -6.01 -34.66
N THR A 444 -5.96 -6.59 -35.74
CA THR A 444 -4.74 -7.42 -35.68
C THR A 444 -3.48 -6.58 -35.89
N LEU A 445 -2.60 -6.54 -34.89
CA LEU A 445 -1.42 -5.67 -34.86
C LEU A 445 -0.09 -6.45 -34.96
N TYR A 446 0.77 -6.04 -35.89
CA TYR A 446 2.15 -6.54 -36.00
C TYR A 446 3.14 -5.58 -35.34
N ALA A 447 3.87 -6.07 -34.34
CA ALA A 447 4.85 -5.28 -33.59
C ALA A 447 6.26 -5.40 -34.18
N TYR A 448 6.90 -4.26 -34.49
CA TYR A 448 8.26 -4.23 -35.05
C TYR A 448 9.21 -3.37 -34.23
N GLY A 449 10.12 -4.02 -33.48
CA GLY A 449 11.12 -3.36 -32.65
C GLY A 449 10.57 -2.77 -31.34
N ILE A 450 9.33 -3.10 -30.99
CA ILE A 450 8.67 -2.73 -29.73
C ILE A 450 8.59 -3.99 -28.88
N SER A 451 8.75 -3.86 -27.56
CA SER A 451 8.68 -5.02 -26.66
C SER A 451 7.28 -5.62 -26.67
N ARG A 452 7.18 -6.90 -27.07
CA ARG A 452 5.93 -7.65 -27.06
C ARG A 452 5.29 -7.69 -25.66
N HIS A 453 6.09 -7.87 -24.61
CA HIS A 453 5.63 -7.84 -23.22
C HIS A 453 5.00 -6.49 -22.82
N GLN A 454 5.53 -5.36 -23.30
CA GLN A 454 4.95 -4.05 -22.98
C GLN A 454 3.66 -3.79 -23.77
N LEU A 455 3.56 -4.34 -24.98
CA LEU A 455 2.35 -4.31 -25.78
C LEU A 455 1.24 -5.16 -25.15
N GLU A 456 1.54 -6.41 -24.79
CA GLU A 456 0.60 -7.31 -24.09
C GLU A 456 0.15 -6.67 -22.77
N HIS A 457 1.06 -6.14 -21.96
CA HIS A 457 0.72 -5.42 -20.72
C HIS A 457 -0.28 -4.27 -20.93
N VAL A 458 -0.07 -3.43 -21.96
CA VAL A 458 -0.98 -2.31 -22.25
C VAL A 458 -2.34 -2.80 -22.76
N ILE A 459 -2.35 -3.80 -23.63
CA ILE A 459 -3.58 -4.35 -24.22
C ILE A 459 -4.44 -5.01 -23.13
N ASP A 460 -3.81 -5.84 -22.29
CA ASP A 460 -4.50 -6.58 -21.22
C ASP A 460 -5.01 -5.63 -20.13
N THR A 461 -4.18 -4.68 -19.69
CA THR A 461 -4.54 -3.75 -18.61
C THR A 461 -5.68 -2.79 -19.02
N LEU A 462 -5.73 -2.38 -20.28
CA LEU A 462 -6.79 -1.49 -20.79
C LEU A 462 -7.91 -2.23 -21.51
N SER A 463 -7.88 -3.57 -21.55
CA SER A 463 -8.85 -4.40 -22.26
C SER A 463 -9.12 -3.93 -23.71
N MET A 464 -8.06 -3.53 -24.42
CA MET A 464 -8.18 -3.00 -25.78
C MET A 464 -8.50 -4.11 -26.78
N PRO A 465 -9.39 -3.88 -27.78
CA PRO A 465 -9.77 -4.88 -28.79
C PRO A 465 -8.68 -5.06 -29.86
N VAL A 466 -7.48 -5.46 -29.45
CA VAL A 466 -6.29 -5.62 -30.31
C VAL A 466 -5.67 -7.00 -30.12
N GLN A 467 -5.39 -7.70 -31.22
CA GLN A 467 -4.72 -9.00 -31.20
C GLN A 467 -3.33 -8.93 -31.83
N LEU A 468 -2.29 -9.40 -31.13
CA LEU A 468 -0.91 -9.37 -31.65
C LEU A 468 -0.62 -10.55 -32.58
N THR A 469 -0.20 -10.30 -33.81
CA THR A 469 0.23 -11.33 -34.78
C THR A 469 1.75 -11.40 -34.96
N LYS A 470 2.25 -12.60 -35.26
CA LYS A 470 3.65 -12.84 -35.70
C LYS A 470 3.79 -12.86 -37.22
N ASN A 471 2.68 -12.89 -37.95
CA ASN A 471 2.65 -12.97 -39.40
C ASN A 471 2.27 -11.61 -39.98
N LEU A 472 3.11 -11.08 -40.87
CA LEU A 472 2.85 -9.81 -41.53
C LEU A 472 1.70 -9.90 -42.55
N ASP A 473 1.38 -11.11 -43.02
CA ASP A 473 0.29 -11.36 -43.98
C ASP A 473 -1.10 -11.19 -43.37
N SER A 474 -1.23 -11.38 -42.06
CA SER A 474 -2.51 -11.35 -41.34
C SER A 474 -2.68 -10.09 -40.47
N ALA A 475 -1.90 -9.05 -40.73
CA ALA A 475 -1.87 -7.86 -39.88
C ALA A 475 -2.68 -6.71 -40.52
N ASP A 476 -3.58 -6.14 -39.74
CA ASP A 476 -4.38 -4.97 -40.13
C ASP A 476 -3.57 -3.66 -39.99
N ALA A 477 -2.58 -3.65 -39.09
CA ALA A 477 -1.67 -2.52 -38.90
C ALA A 477 -0.29 -2.96 -38.39
N ILE A 478 0.73 -2.12 -38.62
CA ILE A 478 2.09 -2.31 -38.12
C ILE A 478 2.42 -1.21 -37.11
N LEU A 479 2.81 -1.57 -35.89
CA LEU A 479 3.35 -0.63 -34.89
C LEU A 479 4.87 -0.79 -34.78
N ALA A 480 5.62 0.28 -35.05
CA ALA A 480 7.07 0.21 -35.14
C ALA A 480 7.82 1.40 -34.50
N LEU A 481 9.04 1.16 -34.00
CA LEU A 481 9.91 2.27 -33.59
C LEU A 481 10.34 3.13 -34.79
N ARG A 482 10.22 4.45 -34.66
CA ARG A 482 10.60 5.42 -35.71
C ARG A 482 12.05 5.29 -36.17
N SER A 483 12.96 4.91 -35.26
CA SER A 483 14.37 4.64 -35.56
C SER A 483 14.55 3.45 -36.51
N HIS A 484 13.74 2.41 -36.37
CA HIS A 484 13.85 1.18 -37.15
C HIS A 484 13.16 1.28 -38.51
N VAL A 485 12.05 2.02 -38.58
CA VAL A 485 11.37 2.30 -39.86
C VAL A 485 12.26 3.12 -40.80
N LYS A 486 13.03 4.10 -40.28
CA LYS A 486 13.95 4.92 -41.09
C LYS A 486 15.12 4.15 -41.69
N ASN A 487 15.55 3.05 -41.06
CA ASN A 487 16.77 2.34 -41.41
C ASN A 487 16.52 1.06 -42.25
N HIS A 488 15.28 0.60 -42.39
CA HIS A 488 14.95 -0.68 -43.03
C HIS A 488 13.96 -0.51 -44.20
N SER A 489 14.49 -0.33 -45.42
CA SER A 489 13.71 -0.14 -46.66
C SER A 489 12.79 -1.32 -47.02
N LYS A 490 13.13 -2.54 -46.58
CA LYS A 490 12.33 -3.75 -46.83
C LYS A 490 10.96 -3.71 -46.16
N LEU A 491 10.88 -3.28 -44.90
CA LEU A 491 9.61 -3.20 -44.17
C LEU A 491 8.67 -2.15 -44.79
N GLN A 492 9.24 -1.01 -45.22
CA GLN A 492 8.49 0.00 -45.96
C GLN A 492 8.00 -0.53 -47.31
N SER A 493 8.82 -1.28 -48.04
CA SER A 493 8.43 -1.85 -49.34
C SER A 493 7.31 -2.89 -49.19
N VAL A 494 7.35 -3.74 -48.16
CA VAL A 494 6.32 -4.77 -47.94
C VAL A 494 5.01 -4.14 -47.46
N ALA A 495 5.06 -3.20 -46.53
CA ALA A 495 3.88 -2.47 -46.08
C ALA A 495 3.23 -1.66 -47.22
N LYS A 496 4.04 -1.01 -48.07
CA LYS A 496 3.55 -0.24 -49.22
C LYS A 496 2.96 -1.12 -50.32
N ASN A 497 3.58 -2.27 -50.60
CA ASN A 497 3.06 -3.22 -51.59
C ASN A 497 1.76 -3.90 -51.14
N ARG A 498 1.51 -3.97 -49.83
CA ARG A 498 0.33 -4.64 -49.24
C ARG A 498 -0.69 -3.68 -48.63
N GLN A 499 -0.46 -2.36 -48.77
CA GLN A 499 -1.34 -1.31 -48.25
C GLN A 499 -1.61 -1.38 -46.73
N ILE A 500 -0.68 -1.94 -45.94
CA ILE A 500 -0.82 -2.01 -44.47
C ILE A 500 -0.30 -0.71 -43.85
N PRO A 501 -1.08 0.01 -43.01
CA PRO A 501 -0.64 1.23 -42.36
C PRO A 501 0.48 0.98 -41.35
N ILE A 502 1.50 1.86 -41.36
CA ILE A 502 2.59 1.84 -40.37
C ILE A 502 2.40 2.99 -39.38
N HIS A 503 2.14 2.66 -38.13
CA HIS A 503 2.13 3.59 -37.00
C HIS A 503 3.50 3.59 -36.33
N THR A 504 4.05 4.78 -36.05
CA THR A 504 5.40 4.90 -35.47
C THR A 504 5.42 5.50 -34.07
N VAL A 505 6.21 4.90 -33.18
CA VAL A 505 6.49 5.41 -31.82
C VAL A 505 7.93 5.91 -31.70
N LYS A 506 8.19 6.91 -30.86
CA LYS A 506 9.53 7.52 -30.73
C LYS A 506 10.44 6.70 -29.80
N SER A 507 9.87 6.09 -28.77
CA SER A 507 10.54 5.20 -27.82
C SER A 507 9.62 4.05 -27.42
N ASN A 508 10.22 3.02 -26.83
CA ASN A 508 9.54 1.83 -26.32
C ASN A 508 9.06 2.09 -24.86
N SER A 509 8.31 3.18 -24.64
CA SER A 509 7.73 3.54 -23.34
C SER A 509 6.22 3.35 -23.33
N ILE A 510 5.68 2.97 -22.17
CA ILE A 510 4.25 2.65 -21.99
C ILE A 510 3.34 3.81 -22.44
N PRO A 511 3.58 5.09 -22.05
CA PRO A 511 2.76 6.21 -22.51
C PRO A 511 2.72 6.40 -24.04
N GLN A 512 3.82 6.09 -24.73
CA GLN A 512 3.89 6.23 -26.19
C GLN A 512 3.24 5.05 -26.91
N ILE A 513 3.32 3.85 -26.33
CA ILE A 513 2.63 2.65 -26.83
C ILE A 513 1.11 2.84 -26.67
N THR A 514 0.64 3.22 -25.48
CA THR A 514 -0.79 3.47 -25.20
C THR A 514 -1.39 4.48 -26.17
N ARG A 515 -0.76 5.65 -26.34
CA ARG A 515 -1.22 6.68 -27.29
C ARG A 515 -1.23 6.21 -28.74
N ALA A 516 -0.28 5.37 -29.12
CA ALA A 516 -0.22 4.87 -30.49
C ALA A 516 -1.30 3.83 -30.78
N ILE A 517 -1.69 3.02 -29.79
CA ILE A 517 -2.80 2.06 -29.90
C ILE A 517 -4.15 2.80 -29.84
N GLN A 518 -4.33 3.78 -28.94
CA GLN A 518 -5.55 4.60 -28.89
C GLN A 518 -5.82 5.32 -30.22
N ARG A 519 -4.78 5.90 -30.84
CA ARG A 519 -4.87 6.52 -32.18
C ARG A 519 -5.11 5.54 -33.33
N LEU A 520 -4.80 4.27 -33.12
CA LEU A 520 -5.07 3.23 -34.11
C LEU A 520 -6.53 2.80 -34.07
N LEU A 521 -7.15 2.86 -32.88
CA LEU A 521 -8.53 2.46 -32.63
C LEU A 521 -9.54 3.62 -32.70
N ASP A 522 -9.11 4.83 -33.08
CA ASP A 522 -9.93 6.07 -33.06
C ASP A 522 -10.66 6.31 -31.72
N LEU A 523 -10.04 5.89 -30.60
CA LEU A 523 -10.55 6.16 -29.26
C LEU A 523 -10.20 7.59 -28.85
N ASP A 524 -11.20 8.38 -28.44
CA ASP A 524 -11.00 9.77 -28.00
C ASP A 524 -9.96 9.86 -26.88
N GLU A 525 -9.01 10.82 -26.98
CA GLU A 525 -8.06 11.21 -25.92
C GLU A 525 -8.83 11.92 -24.77
N SER A 526 -9.91 11.32 -24.26
CA SER A 526 -10.64 11.82 -23.10
C SER A 526 -9.81 11.58 -21.84
N ALA A 527 -9.92 12.51 -20.88
CA ALA A 527 -9.16 12.51 -19.63
C ALA A 527 -9.67 11.43 -18.66
N GLU A 528 -9.56 10.16 -19.05
CA GLU A 528 -9.78 9.05 -18.14
C GLU A 528 -8.69 9.01 -17.07
N ALA A 529 -9.09 8.57 -15.86
CA ALA A 529 -8.20 8.42 -14.72
C ALA A 529 -6.94 7.63 -15.12
N VAL A 530 -5.76 8.14 -14.76
CA VAL A 530 -4.50 7.47 -15.08
C VAL A 530 -4.48 6.10 -14.39
N ASN A 531 -4.54 5.03 -15.19
CA ASN A 531 -4.46 3.68 -14.69
C ASN A 531 -3.01 3.39 -14.24
N LEU A 532 -2.79 3.42 -12.92
CA LEU A 532 -1.49 3.22 -12.28
C LEU A 532 -0.92 1.81 -12.55
N ASP A 533 -1.78 0.82 -12.81
CA ASP A 533 -1.38 -0.56 -13.11
C ASP A 533 -0.61 -0.68 -14.42
N LEU A 534 -0.74 0.31 -15.32
CA LEU A 534 0.08 0.39 -16.51
C LEU A 534 1.57 0.62 -16.20
N PHE A 535 1.88 1.25 -15.08
CA PHE A 535 3.26 1.62 -14.71
C PHE A 535 3.86 0.64 -13.69
N ALA A 536 3.02 -0.05 -12.92
CA ALA A 536 3.43 -1.12 -12.01
C ALA A 536 3.82 -2.38 -12.79
N ARG A 537 4.99 -2.98 -12.50
CA ARG A 537 5.48 -4.17 -13.23
C ARG A 537 5.33 -5.46 -12.45
N SER A 538 5.07 -5.38 -11.14
CA SER A 538 4.99 -6.56 -10.27
C SER A 538 3.90 -6.47 -9.20
N GLY A 539 3.03 -5.45 -9.24
CA GLY A 539 1.94 -5.29 -8.26
C GLY A 539 2.42 -5.11 -6.81
N GLY A 540 3.69 -4.74 -6.62
CA GLY A 540 4.23 -4.49 -5.27
C GLY A 540 3.64 -3.21 -4.70
N GLU A 541 3.18 -3.26 -3.44
CA GLU A 541 2.55 -2.11 -2.76
C GLU A 541 3.45 -0.85 -2.77
N ASP A 542 4.78 -1.00 -2.63
CA ASP A 542 5.76 0.09 -2.72
C ASP A 542 5.85 0.71 -4.14
N GLU A 543 5.58 -0.06 -5.20
CA GLU A 543 5.52 0.47 -6.57
C GLU A 543 4.29 1.34 -6.77
N LEU A 544 3.13 0.88 -6.28
CA LEU A 544 1.85 1.57 -6.41
C LEU A 544 1.83 2.85 -5.56
N GLU A 545 2.30 2.76 -4.31
CA GLU A 545 2.41 3.91 -3.40
C GLU A 545 3.28 5.02 -4.01
N ALA A 546 4.45 4.66 -4.57
CA ALA A 546 5.35 5.64 -5.18
C ALA A 546 4.81 6.25 -6.48
N LEU A 547 3.97 5.51 -7.22
CA LEU A 547 3.31 6.01 -8.41
C LEU A 547 2.13 6.92 -8.05
N GLU A 548 1.38 6.58 -7.00
CA GLU A 548 0.30 7.43 -6.48
C GLU A 548 0.83 8.74 -5.90
N GLU A 549 1.96 8.70 -5.19
CA GLU A 549 2.70 9.89 -4.75
C GLU A 549 3.02 10.81 -5.95
N ALA A 550 3.57 10.25 -7.02
CA ALA A 550 3.91 11.01 -8.22
C ALA A 550 2.65 11.55 -8.94
N ARG A 551 1.55 10.79 -8.98
CA ARG A 551 0.26 11.21 -9.55
C ARG A 551 -0.30 12.41 -8.80
N LEU A 552 -0.42 12.31 -7.47
CA LEU A 552 -0.95 13.38 -6.63
C LEU A 552 -0.08 14.63 -6.72
N ALA A 553 1.24 14.47 -6.73
CA ALA A 553 2.17 15.58 -6.90
C ALA A 553 1.95 16.31 -8.24
N VAL A 554 1.73 15.56 -9.32
CA VAL A 554 1.44 16.14 -10.64
C VAL A 554 0.07 16.84 -10.67
N GLU A 555 -0.98 16.15 -10.23
CA GLU A 555 -2.37 16.60 -10.36
C GLU A 555 -2.76 17.71 -9.38
N GLN A 556 -2.12 17.80 -8.20
CA GLN A 556 -2.47 18.78 -7.17
C GLN A 556 -1.47 19.94 -7.07
N ILE A 557 -0.22 19.75 -7.53
CA ILE A 557 0.85 20.74 -7.38
C ILE A 557 1.39 21.17 -8.73
N VAL A 558 1.97 20.25 -9.52
CA VAL A 558 2.72 20.64 -10.72
C VAL A 558 1.83 21.28 -11.78
N ILE A 559 0.65 20.70 -12.04
CA ILE A 559 -0.29 21.23 -13.04
C ILE A 559 -1.08 22.44 -12.50
N PRO A 560 -1.77 22.37 -11.35
CA PRO A 560 -2.64 23.48 -10.92
C PRO A 560 -1.85 24.69 -10.40
N LYS A 561 -0.71 24.46 -9.73
CA LYS A 561 0.07 25.51 -9.07
C LYS A 561 1.29 25.95 -9.88
N SER A 562 1.60 25.29 -11.00
CA SER A 562 2.78 25.55 -11.84
C SER A 562 4.09 25.55 -11.04
N GLN A 563 4.22 24.65 -10.07
CA GLN A 563 5.39 24.58 -9.17
C GLN A 563 6.15 23.26 -9.37
N PRO A 564 7.49 23.28 -9.41
CA PRO A 564 8.27 22.06 -9.41
C PRO A 564 8.16 21.36 -8.05
N VAL A 565 8.10 20.02 -8.07
CA VAL A 565 7.95 19.19 -6.87
C VAL A 565 9.05 18.15 -6.80
N GLU A 566 9.58 17.91 -5.60
CA GLU A 566 10.49 16.81 -5.32
C GLU A 566 9.73 15.68 -4.62
N LEU A 567 9.79 14.49 -5.20
CA LEU A 567 9.25 13.28 -4.60
C LEU A 567 10.19 12.72 -3.53
N LEU A 568 9.74 11.74 -2.78
CA LEU A 568 10.53 11.02 -1.80
C LEU A 568 11.72 10.28 -2.45
N PRO A 569 12.83 10.08 -1.71
CA PRO A 569 13.89 9.17 -2.14
C PRO A 569 13.35 7.75 -2.34
N ARG A 570 13.58 7.21 -3.54
CA ARG A 570 13.14 5.87 -3.93
C ARG A 570 14.25 5.20 -4.72
N SER A 571 14.20 3.88 -4.85
CA SER A 571 15.19 3.11 -5.62
C SER A 571 15.23 3.53 -7.10
N ALA A 572 16.34 3.25 -7.80
CA ALA A 572 16.47 3.57 -9.23
C ALA A 572 15.36 2.97 -10.11
N ARG A 573 14.82 1.80 -9.73
CA ARG A 573 13.68 1.16 -10.39
C ARG A 573 12.40 1.99 -10.25
N ILE A 574 12.07 2.42 -9.03
CA ILE A 574 10.87 3.22 -8.75
C ILE A 574 10.94 4.60 -9.38
N ARG A 575 12.09 5.29 -9.27
CA ARG A 575 12.27 6.60 -9.90
C ARG A 575 12.09 6.56 -11.42
N LYS A 576 12.44 5.43 -12.05
CA LYS A 576 12.20 5.23 -13.49
C LYS A 576 10.70 5.15 -13.79
N MET A 577 9.91 4.45 -12.97
CA MET A 577 8.46 4.37 -13.15
C MET A 577 7.78 5.73 -12.92
N GLN A 578 8.20 6.47 -11.90
CA GLN A 578 7.74 7.85 -11.66
C GLN A 578 8.12 8.80 -12.80
N HIS A 579 9.29 8.60 -13.43
CA HIS A 579 9.69 9.36 -14.62
C HIS A 579 8.79 9.04 -15.84
N GLU A 580 8.45 7.75 -16.04
CA GLU A 580 7.52 7.30 -17.08
C GLU A 580 6.11 7.89 -16.86
N LEU A 581 5.65 7.99 -15.61
CA LEU A 581 4.39 8.65 -15.26
C LEU A 581 4.43 10.16 -15.54
N ALA A 582 5.50 10.86 -15.15
CA ALA A 582 5.64 12.29 -15.45
C ALA A 582 5.64 12.57 -16.96
N GLU A 583 6.26 11.70 -17.77
CA GLU A 583 6.23 11.78 -19.24
C GLU A 583 4.80 11.60 -19.79
N HIS A 584 3.97 10.78 -19.13
CA HIS A 584 2.56 10.61 -19.49
C HIS A 584 1.81 11.94 -19.40
N TYR A 585 1.99 12.71 -18.33
CA TYR A 585 1.45 14.07 -18.20
C TYR A 585 2.15 15.13 -19.06
N ARG A 586 3.12 14.74 -19.90
CA ARG A 586 3.94 15.63 -20.75
C ARG A 586 4.82 16.60 -19.94
N LEU A 587 5.19 16.22 -18.72
CA LEU A 587 6.03 17.01 -17.83
C LEU A 587 7.50 16.58 -17.91
N LYS A 588 8.42 17.51 -17.60
CA LYS A 588 9.85 17.20 -17.50
C LYS A 588 10.17 16.73 -16.09
N SER A 589 11.06 15.75 -15.95
CA SER A 589 11.55 15.35 -14.63
C SER A 589 13.04 14.99 -14.65
N LEU A 590 13.70 15.19 -13.50
CA LEU A 590 15.13 14.97 -13.30
C LEU A 590 15.36 14.22 -11.99
N SER A 591 16.27 13.24 -11.99
CA SER A 591 16.71 12.58 -10.76
C SER A 591 17.82 13.40 -10.08
N CYS A 592 17.60 13.82 -8.84
CA CYS A 592 18.51 14.65 -8.05
C CYS A 592 18.94 13.94 -6.75
N GLY A 593 20.13 14.29 -6.23
CA GLY A 593 20.72 13.71 -5.02
C GLY A 593 21.65 12.51 -5.25
N GLU A 594 22.23 12.01 -4.16
CA GLU A 594 23.12 10.83 -4.12
C GLU A 594 22.43 9.66 -3.41
N GLU A 595 22.77 8.42 -3.78
CA GLU A 595 22.23 7.23 -3.11
C GLU A 595 22.66 7.21 -1.63
N PRO A 596 21.78 6.87 -0.67
CA PRO A 596 20.41 6.33 -0.84
C PRO A 596 19.30 7.40 -0.96
N ASN A 597 19.63 8.68 -0.82
CA ASN A 597 18.66 9.80 -0.75
C ASN A 597 18.30 10.39 -2.13
N ARG A 598 18.54 9.63 -3.20
CA ARG A 598 18.31 10.07 -4.57
C ARG A 598 16.82 9.97 -4.92
N ARG A 599 16.28 11.03 -5.49
CA ARG A 599 14.83 11.24 -5.69
C ARG A 599 14.50 11.89 -7.03
N LEU A 600 13.23 11.90 -7.42
CA LEU A 600 12.77 12.50 -8.68
C LEU A 600 12.20 13.89 -8.41
N ARG A 601 12.62 14.89 -9.21
CA ARG A 601 12.02 16.22 -9.25
C ARG A 601 11.23 16.38 -10.55
N ILE A 602 9.96 16.76 -10.47
CA ILE A 602 9.08 16.98 -11.62
C ILE A 602 8.88 18.49 -11.79
N TYR A 603 8.90 18.96 -13.03
CA TYR A 603 8.81 20.38 -13.41
C TYR A 603 7.51 20.64 -14.18
N PRO A 604 6.91 21.83 -14.03
CA PRO A 604 5.79 22.27 -14.87
C PRO A 604 6.19 22.35 -16.34
N ALA A 605 5.20 22.25 -17.22
CA ALA A 605 5.35 22.15 -18.69
C ALA A 605 6.01 23.39 -19.33
#